data_AF-A0A0B6Y4K6-F1
#
_entry.id   AF-A0A0B6Y4K6-F1
#
_cell.length_a   1.000
_cell.length_b   1.000
_cell.length_c   1.000
_cell.angle_alpha   90.00
_cell.angle_beta   90.00
_cell.angle_gamma   90.00
#
_symmetry.space_group_name_H-M   'P 1'
#
loop_
_entity.id
_entity.type
_entity.pdbx_description
1 polymer ?
#
loop_
_entity_poly.entity_id
_entity_poly.type
_entity_poly.pdbx_seq_one_letter_code
_entity_poly.pdbx_strand_id
1 'polypeptide(L)'
;SSHENEFSLMIVNAHLEDDAVYECQVLPRGGDARLQAKATLTVLVPCEAPVILGYSNGSTVEVPFTQQVLELVCEARKGRPAATVEWFRNGIKVTDSVRYGIEASAEDKRETARSTITVSLTNHKEENGAVYRCQARNSAVFGPP
;
A
#
# COMPACT_ATOMS: atom_id res chain seq x y z
N SER A 1 -27.79 -28.38 -8.19
CA SER A 1 -27.64 -29.06 -9.49
C SER A 1 -26.19 -28.92 -9.91
N SER A 2 -25.43 -30.01 -9.94
CA SER A 2 -24.10 -30.03 -10.57
C SER A 2 -24.29 -30.26 -12.07
N HIS A 3 -23.87 -29.31 -12.90
CA HIS A 3 -23.87 -29.53 -14.35
C HIS A 3 -22.75 -30.54 -14.69
N GLU A 4 -23.08 -31.63 -15.39
CA GLU A 4 -22.17 -32.77 -15.65
C GLU A 4 -20.89 -32.45 -16.48
N ASN A 5 -20.64 -31.19 -16.83
CA ASN A 5 -19.48 -30.76 -17.61
C ASN A 5 -18.89 -29.42 -17.11
N GLU A 6 -18.97 -29.15 -15.80
CA GLU A 6 -18.39 -27.97 -15.18
C GLU A 6 -17.15 -28.34 -14.36
N PHE A 7 -16.02 -27.68 -14.67
CA PHE A 7 -14.76 -27.85 -13.96
C PHE A 7 -14.32 -26.50 -13.39
N SER A 8 -14.34 -26.37 -12.07
CA SER A 8 -13.96 -25.13 -11.38
C SER A 8 -12.66 -25.34 -10.60
N LEU A 9 -11.76 -24.37 -10.67
CA LEU A 9 -10.62 -24.29 -9.76
C LEU A 9 -11.06 -23.58 -8.48
N MET A 10 -10.93 -24.26 -7.33
CA MET A 10 -11.23 -23.70 -6.02
C MET A 10 -9.93 -23.52 -5.23
N ILE A 11 -9.62 -22.27 -4.90
CA ILE A 11 -8.48 -21.90 -4.06
C ILE A 11 -9.06 -21.39 -2.73
N VAL A 12 -8.69 -22.04 -1.63
CA VAL A 12 -9.18 -21.73 -0.28
C VAL A 12 -8.00 -21.25 0.55
N ASN A 13 -8.21 -20.22 1.39
CA ASN A 13 -7.15 -19.58 2.19
C ASN A 13 -5.98 -19.09 1.32
N ALA A 14 -6.31 -18.30 0.30
CA ALA A 14 -5.35 -17.82 -0.69
C ALA A 14 -4.14 -17.13 -0.03
N HIS A 15 -2.95 -17.49 -0.50
CA HIS A 15 -1.68 -16.92 -0.09
C HIS A 15 -1.00 -16.19 -1.26
N LEU A 16 0.05 -15.39 -1.00
CA LEU A 16 0.72 -14.59 -2.03
C LEU A 16 1.27 -15.40 -3.22
N GLU A 17 1.54 -16.69 -3.01
CA GLU A 17 1.98 -17.63 -4.05
C GLU A 17 0.87 -18.03 -5.02
N ASP A 18 -0.39 -17.99 -4.60
CA ASP A 18 -1.57 -18.24 -5.44
C ASP A 18 -1.88 -17.05 -6.35
N ASP A 19 -1.24 -15.91 -6.12
CA ASP A 19 -1.40 -14.79 -7.02
C ASP A 19 -0.79 -15.15 -8.37
N ALA A 20 -1.61 -15.33 -9.39
CA ALA A 20 -1.15 -15.81 -10.68
C ALA A 20 -2.20 -15.61 -11.75
N VAL A 21 -1.78 -15.84 -12.99
CA VAL A 21 -2.69 -16.05 -14.12
C VAL A 21 -2.94 -17.55 -14.22
N TYR A 22 -4.18 -17.96 -14.02
CA TYR A 22 -4.65 -19.32 -14.21
C TYR A 22 -5.26 -19.45 -15.61
N GLU A 23 -5.12 -20.63 -16.22
CA GLU A 23 -5.69 -20.92 -17.53
C GLU A 23 -6.47 -22.23 -17.50
N CYS A 24 -7.73 -22.17 -17.92
CA CYS A 24 -8.54 -23.34 -18.20
C CYS A 24 -8.29 -23.73 -19.67
N GLN A 25 -7.91 -24.99 -19.91
CA GLN A 25 -7.62 -25.49 -21.25
C GLN A 25 -8.43 -26.75 -21.55
N VAL A 26 -8.95 -26.84 -22.77
CA VAL A 26 -9.54 -28.07 -23.32
C VAL A 26 -8.67 -28.54 -24.47
N LEU A 27 -8.14 -29.76 -24.35
CA LEU A 27 -7.31 -30.37 -25.39
C LEU A 27 -8.16 -30.69 -26.63
N PRO A 28 -7.75 -30.24 -27.82
CA PRO A 28 -8.49 -30.52 -29.03
C PRO A 28 -8.47 -32.02 -29.37
N ARG A 29 -9.56 -32.51 -29.97
CA ARG A 29 -9.64 -33.87 -30.53
C ARG A 29 -9.77 -33.75 -32.05
N GLY A 30 -8.84 -34.37 -32.79
CA GLY A 30 -8.95 -34.50 -34.24
C GLY A 30 -9.04 -33.18 -35.02
N GLY A 31 -7.95 -32.40 -35.09
CA GLY A 31 -7.84 -31.24 -35.99
C GLY A 31 -8.48 -29.93 -35.48
N ASP A 32 -9.25 -29.99 -34.38
CA ASP A 32 -9.83 -28.79 -33.75
C ASP A 32 -8.79 -27.84 -33.15
N ALA A 33 -9.17 -26.56 -33.02
CA ALA A 33 -8.36 -25.55 -32.35
C ALA A 33 -8.41 -25.73 -30.82
N ARG A 34 -7.31 -25.39 -30.14
CA ARG A 34 -7.24 -25.39 -28.67
C ARG A 34 -8.17 -24.31 -28.10
N LEU A 35 -9.07 -24.70 -27.20
CA LEU A 35 -9.86 -23.76 -26.41
C LEU A 35 -9.13 -23.46 -25.10
N GLN A 36 -8.96 -22.18 -24.80
CA GLN A 36 -8.32 -21.73 -23.56
C GLN A 36 -8.96 -20.43 -23.06
N ALA A 37 -9.05 -20.28 -21.74
CA ALA A 37 -9.53 -19.07 -21.08
C ALA A 37 -8.63 -18.75 -19.88
N LYS A 38 -8.24 -17.49 -19.72
CA LYS A 38 -7.37 -17.04 -18.62
C LYS A 38 -8.16 -16.25 -17.59
N ALA A 39 -7.78 -16.39 -16.32
CA ALA A 39 -8.25 -15.59 -15.21
C ALA A 39 -7.05 -15.19 -14.33
N THR A 40 -7.06 -13.96 -13.82
CA THR A 40 -6.01 -13.48 -12.90
C THR A 40 -6.55 -13.49 -11.48
N LEU A 41 -5.88 -14.22 -10.59
CA LEU A 41 -6.10 -14.12 -9.15
C LEU A 41 -5.12 -13.11 -8.57
N THR A 42 -5.64 -12.03 -8.01
CA THR A 42 -4.82 -11.04 -7.27
C THR A 42 -5.04 -11.17 -5.78
N VAL A 43 -3.99 -11.51 -5.03
CA VAL A 43 -4.03 -11.61 -3.57
C VAL A 43 -3.66 -10.26 -2.94
N LEU A 44 -4.59 -9.71 -2.18
CA LEU A 44 -4.45 -8.43 -1.49
C LEU A 44 -3.88 -8.64 -0.07
N VAL A 45 -2.94 -7.80 0.34
CA VAL A 45 -2.27 -7.89 1.65
C VAL A 45 -2.33 -6.52 2.33
N PRO A 46 -2.91 -6.38 3.53
CA PRO A 46 -2.89 -5.13 4.29
C PRO A 46 -1.46 -4.64 4.52
N CYS A 47 -1.23 -3.33 4.40
CA CYS A 47 0.04 -2.76 4.80
C CYS A 47 0.21 -2.80 6.33
N GLU A 48 1.46 -2.81 6.78
CA GLU A 48 1.78 -2.58 8.19
C GLU A 48 1.35 -1.17 8.62
N ALA A 49 1.17 -0.97 9.92
CA ALA A 49 0.83 0.34 10.47
C ALA A 49 1.92 1.36 10.09
N PRO A 50 1.54 2.56 9.62
CA PRO A 50 2.51 3.52 9.12
C PRO A 50 3.36 4.10 10.26
N VAL A 51 4.65 4.26 9.98
CA VAL A 51 5.64 4.82 10.91
C VAL A 51 6.25 6.09 10.36
N ILE A 52 6.45 7.09 11.21
CA ILE A 52 7.25 8.28 10.87
C ILE A 52 8.69 7.99 11.28
N LEU A 53 9.65 8.06 10.36
CA LEU A 53 11.04 7.74 10.65
C LEU A 53 11.63 8.74 11.64
N GLY A 54 12.12 8.25 12.78
CA GLY A 54 12.70 9.06 13.85
C GLY A 54 11.69 9.74 14.77
N TYR A 55 10.37 9.57 14.55
CA TYR A 55 9.32 10.19 15.36
C TYR A 55 8.20 9.21 15.69
N SER A 56 7.53 9.41 16.83
CA SER A 56 6.32 8.64 17.13
C SER A 56 5.16 9.18 16.30
N ASN A 57 4.33 8.30 15.76
CA ASN A 57 3.19 8.74 14.94
C ASN A 57 2.17 9.50 15.81
N GLY A 58 1.92 10.78 15.51
CA GLY A 58 1.11 11.66 16.34
C GLY A 58 1.88 12.36 17.46
N SER A 59 3.21 12.47 17.38
CA SER A 59 4.01 13.30 18.30
C SER A 59 4.19 14.73 17.80
N THR A 60 4.55 15.61 18.73
CA THR A 60 5.08 16.94 18.40
C THR A 60 6.42 16.80 17.69
N VAL A 61 6.64 17.59 16.65
CA VAL A 61 7.91 17.67 15.92
C VAL A 61 8.50 19.06 16.08
N GLU A 62 9.75 19.12 16.53
CA GLU A 62 10.51 20.37 16.63
C GLU A 62 11.69 20.34 15.65
N VAL A 63 11.75 21.35 14.78
CA VAL A 63 12.86 21.55 13.85
C VAL A 63 14.06 22.07 14.64
N PRO A 64 15.23 21.41 14.58
CA PRO A 64 16.43 21.89 15.26
C PRO A 64 16.83 23.28 14.78
N PHE A 65 17.26 24.18 15.67
CA PHE A 65 17.75 25.52 15.28
C PHE A 65 18.94 25.50 14.30
N THR A 66 19.65 24.38 14.22
CA THR A 66 20.75 24.16 13.26
C THR A 66 20.26 23.86 11.84
N GLN A 67 18.95 23.67 11.64
CA GLN A 67 18.34 23.33 10.36
C GLN A 67 17.19 24.30 10.07
N GLN A 68 17.18 24.87 8.86
CA GLN A 68 16.08 25.72 8.43
C GLN A 68 14.81 24.91 8.11
N VAL A 69 15.00 23.63 7.77
CA VAL A 69 14.00 22.73 7.21
C VAL A 69 14.29 21.29 7.67
N LEU A 70 13.24 20.53 7.98
CA LEU A 70 13.27 19.10 8.33
C LEU A 70 12.36 18.31 7.37
N GLU A 71 12.84 17.19 6.85
CA GLU A 71 12.00 16.25 6.09
C GLU A 71 11.45 15.17 7.02
N LEU A 72 10.12 15.06 7.07
CA LEU A 72 9.45 13.96 7.75
C LEU A 72 9.08 12.90 6.72
N VAL A 73 9.47 11.66 7.00
CA VAL A 73 9.23 10.51 6.14
C VAL A 73 8.29 9.55 6.85
N CYS A 74 7.20 9.19 6.19
CA CYS A 74 6.28 8.15 6.63
C CYS A 74 6.39 6.93 5.71
N GLU A 75 6.49 5.75 6.30
CA GLU A 75 6.57 4.48 5.59
C GLU A 75 5.41 3.56 5.98
N ALA A 76 4.73 3.01 4.98
CA ALA A 76 3.75 1.95 5.11
C ALA A 76 4.25 0.73 4.32
N ARG A 77 4.70 -0.29 5.05
CA ARG A 77 5.44 -1.43 4.49
C ARG A 77 4.52 -2.60 4.16
N LYS A 78 5.01 -3.49 3.29
CA LYS A 78 4.43 -4.81 3.01
C LYS A 78 2.96 -4.80 2.55
N GLY A 79 2.50 -3.70 1.96
CA GLY A 79 1.16 -3.60 1.39
C GLY A 79 1.08 -4.24 0.01
N ARG A 80 -0.06 -4.82 -0.33
CA ARG A 80 -0.37 -5.23 -1.70
C ARG A 80 -1.83 -4.95 -2.06
N PRO A 81 -2.11 -3.99 -2.95
CA PRO A 81 -1.17 -3.04 -3.55
C PRO A 81 -0.55 -2.08 -2.51
N ALA A 82 0.41 -1.26 -2.92
CA ALA A 82 0.98 -0.18 -2.13
C ALA A 82 -0.11 0.70 -1.50
N ALA A 83 0.13 1.14 -0.27
CA ALA A 83 -0.81 1.96 0.46
C ALA A 83 -0.77 3.42 0.01
N THR A 84 -1.92 4.08 -0.02
CA THR A 84 -1.96 5.54 -0.02
C THR A 84 -1.55 6.04 1.36
N VAL A 85 -0.83 7.17 1.42
CA VAL A 85 -0.38 7.78 2.67
C VAL A 85 -0.90 9.21 2.76
N GLU A 86 -1.52 9.54 3.88
CA GLU A 86 -2.07 10.86 4.17
C GLU A 86 -1.42 11.45 5.42
N TRP A 87 -1.07 12.73 5.34
CA TRP A 87 -0.45 13.47 6.43
C TRP A 87 -1.46 14.38 7.12
N PHE A 88 -1.31 14.51 8.43
CA PHE A 88 -2.10 15.38 9.27
C PHE A 88 -1.18 16.19 10.18
N ARG A 89 -1.45 17.49 10.25
CA ARG A 89 -0.75 18.47 11.08
C ARG A 89 -1.77 19.13 12.01
N ASN A 90 -1.64 18.93 13.32
CA ASN A 90 -2.64 19.31 14.32
C ASN A 90 -4.06 18.82 13.98
N GLY A 91 -4.15 17.63 13.38
CA GLY A 91 -5.42 17.02 12.94
C GLY A 91 -5.96 17.53 11.60
N ILE A 92 -5.32 18.52 10.97
CA ILE A 92 -5.71 19.04 9.65
C ILE A 92 -4.89 18.34 8.58
N LYS A 93 -5.56 17.86 7.52
CA LYS A 93 -4.90 17.18 6.39
C LYS A 93 -3.90 18.12 5.70
N VAL A 94 -2.70 17.63 5.46
CA VAL A 94 -1.64 18.31 4.71
C VAL A 94 -1.67 17.83 3.26
N THR A 95 -1.67 18.78 2.32
CA THR A 95 -1.71 18.48 0.88
C THR A 95 -0.60 19.17 0.10
N ASP A 96 0.05 20.14 0.72
CA ASP A 96 1.17 20.91 0.20
C ASP A 96 2.49 20.16 0.37
N SER A 97 3.37 20.28 -0.63
CA SER A 97 4.74 19.75 -0.62
C SER A 97 4.87 18.25 -0.27
N VAL A 98 3.82 17.45 -0.49
CA VAL A 98 3.84 16.00 -0.27
C VAL A 98 4.51 15.32 -1.45
N ARG A 99 5.60 14.60 -1.19
CA ARG A 99 6.23 13.68 -2.15
C ARG A 99 5.81 12.26 -1.82
N TYR A 100 5.50 11.46 -2.83
CA TYR A 100 5.08 10.07 -2.66
C TYR A 100 5.86 9.17 -3.62
N GLY A 101 6.27 8.00 -3.13
CA GLY A 101 6.97 6.98 -3.90
C GLY A 101 6.59 5.59 -3.44
N ILE A 102 6.78 4.62 -4.32
CA ILE A 102 6.56 3.21 -4.07
C ILE A 102 7.87 2.47 -4.34
N GLU A 103 8.21 1.57 -3.43
CA GLU A 103 9.32 0.63 -3.58
C GLU A 103 8.75 -0.79 -3.59
N ALA A 104 8.95 -1.51 -4.68
CA ALA A 104 8.56 -2.91 -4.79
C ALA A 104 9.53 -3.78 -3.97
N SER A 105 9.00 -4.81 -3.29
CA SER A 105 9.83 -5.82 -2.64
C SER A 105 10.58 -6.65 -3.69
N ALA A 106 11.84 -6.97 -3.41
CA ALA A 106 12.62 -7.89 -4.25
C ALA A 106 12.28 -9.37 -3.97
N GLU A 107 11.72 -9.67 -2.79
CA GLU A 107 11.47 -11.03 -2.32
C GLU A 107 10.05 -11.52 -2.66
N ASP A 108 9.10 -10.60 -2.77
CA ASP A 108 7.69 -10.92 -2.95
C ASP A 108 6.94 -9.82 -3.70
N LYS A 109 5.63 -10.00 -3.85
CA LYS A 109 4.76 -9.09 -4.61
C LYS A 109 4.24 -7.89 -3.80
N ARG A 110 4.75 -7.69 -2.58
CA ARG A 110 4.36 -6.58 -1.70
C ARG A 110 5.19 -5.35 -2.02
N GLU A 111 4.68 -4.22 -1.58
CA GLU A 111 5.18 -2.90 -1.89
C GLU A 111 5.27 -2.08 -0.61
N THR A 112 6.24 -1.19 -0.55
CA THR A 112 6.39 -0.19 0.51
C THR A 112 6.05 1.18 -0.06
N ALA A 113 5.05 1.82 0.53
CA ALA A 113 4.71 3.20 0.22
C ALA A 113 5.52 4.14 1.12
N ARG A 114 6.15 5.14 0.54
CA ARG A 114 6.93 6.15 1.24
C ARG A 114 6.42 7.53 0.88
N SER A 115 6.07 8.32 1.88
CA SER A 115 5.65 9.70 1.69
C SER A 115 6.50 10.64 2.53
N THR A 116 6.91 11.76 1.94
CA THR A 116 7.74 12.76 2.58
C THR A 116 7.04 14.12 2.57
N ILE A 117 7.04 14.81 3.71
CA ILE A 117 6.68 16.22 3.81
C ILE A 117 7.85 17.03 4.36
N THR A 118 7.79 18.33 4.17
CA THR A 118 8.82 19.27 4.58
C THR A 118 8.27 20.20 5.65
N VAL A 119 8.98 20.32 6.77
CA VAL A 119 8.63 21.16 7.92
C VAL A 119 9.66 22.27 8.06
N SER A 120 9.23 23.52 8.02
CA SER A 120 10.10 24.69 8.09
C SER A 120 10.21 25.24 9.51
N LEU A 121 11.43 25.64 9.90
CA LEU A 121 11.67 26.33 11.17
C LEU A 121 11.02 27.72 11.19
N THR A 122 10.94 28.40 10.04
CA THR A 122 10.41 29.77 9.94
C THR A 122 8.91 29.86 10.19
N ASN A 123 8.15 28.79 9.95
CA ASN A 123 6.70 28.79 10.15
C ASN A 123 6.33 28.23 11.54
N HIS A 124 6.83 28.88 12.59
CA HIS A 124 6.77 28.38 13.97
C HIS A 124 5.37 28.23 14.57
N LYS A 125 4.35 28.91 14.03
CA LYS A 125 2.97 28.81 14.55
C LYS A 125 2.15 27.72 13.86
N GLU A 126 2.55 27.27 12.68
CA GLU A 126 1.77 26.34 11.87
C GLU A 126 2.48 25.01 11.64
N GLU A 127 3.81 25.00 11.56
CA GLU A 127 4.63 23.83 11.24
C GLU A 127 5.50 23.38 12.41
N ASN A 128 6.40 24.25 12.88
CA ASN A 128 7.30 23.87 13.96
C ASN A 128 6.55 23.74 15.29
N GLY A 129 6.79 22.67 16.05
CA GLY A 129 6.08 22.38 17.29
C GLY A 129 4.65 21.87 17.08
N ALA A 130 4.25 21.56 15.85
CA ALA A 130 2.97 20.94 15.56
C ALA A 130 3.00 19.42 15.78
N VAL A 131 1.82 18.85 16.02
CA VAL A 131 1.64 17.40 16.10
C VAL A 131 1.48 16.83 14.69
N TYR A 132 2.37 15.93 14.29
CA TYR A 132 2.35 15.28 12.98
C TYR A 132 1.90 13.83 13.09
N ARG A 133 0.95 13.44 12.25
CA ARG A 133 0.47 12.07 12.11
C ARG A 133 0.45 11.70 10.64
N CYS A 134 0.79 10.47 10.32
CA CYS A 134 0.46 9.89 9.02
C CYS A 134 -0.49 8.70 9.17
N GLN A 135 -1.37 8.54 8.18
CA GLN A 135 -2.28 7.41 8.05
C GLN A 135 -2.03 6.75 6.71
N ALA A 136 -2.14 5.42 6.64
CA ALA A 136 -1.94 4.68 5.41
C ALA A 136 -3.04 3.62 5.24
N ARG A 137 -3.48 3.43 4.00
CA ARG A 137 -4.50 2.44 3.65
C ARG A 137 -4.25 1.89 2.25
N ASN A 138 -4.51 0.60 2.05
CA ASN A 138 -4.62 0.00 0.73
C ASN A 138 -5.96 -0.74 0.57
N SER A 139 -6.21 -1.28 -0.63
CA SER A 139 -7.46 -1.97 -0.95
C SER A 139 -7.66 -3.30 -0.22
N ALA A 140 -6.65 -3.80 0.50
CA ALA A 140 -6.76 -5.02 1.30
C ALA A 140 -7.46 -4.78 2.66
N VAL A 141 -7.54 -3.52 3.11
CA VAL A 141 -8.23 -3.18 4.36
C VAL A 141 -9.73 -3.04 4.08
N PHE A 142 -10.48 -4.10 4.39
CA PHE A 142 -11.94 -4.11 4.37
C PHE A 142 -12.51 -3.66 5.72
N GLY A 143 -13.27 -2.56 5.75
CA GLY A 143 -13.96 -2.05 6.95
C GLY A 143 -13.48 -0.66 7.45
N PRO A 144 -14.29 0.02 8.29
CA PRO A 144 -13.90 1.28 8.94
C PRO A 144 -12.75 1.06 9.95
N PRO A 145 -11.95 2.10 10.23
CA PRO A 145 -10.84 2.04 11.18
C PRO A 145 -11.30 1.79 12.62
#